data_AF-A0AAU3H925-F1
#
_entry.id   AF-A0AAU3H925-F1
#
_cell.length_a   1.000
_cell.length_b   1.000
_cell.length_c   1.000
_cell.angle_alpha   90.00
_cell.angle_beta   90.00
_cell.angle_gamma   90.00
#
_symmetry.space_group_name_H-M   'P 1'
#
loop_
_entity.id
_entity.type
_entity.pdbx_description
1 polymer ?
#
loop_
_entity_poly.entity_id
_entity_poly.type
_entity_poly.pdbx_seq_one_letter_code
_entity_poly.pdbx_strand_id
1 'polypeptide(L)'
;MPTTLGSLRRLVLTPPLREVTFERRGFPGASSSAASRLEAIPQAVICGFEWGIDARDQWEVERRLSLVEAEQRGFAYEGATMAFTVLDAMRGGRGHRTRDLLLGPGQPHIFLAYIGIGFAMAKLPRALWKRIVPDLDGTPYHPTMSWLAVDGYGFDLAYFKTGRWVDEQRVPPSYPFQGRPDYFHRAVDQGIGRALWFIHDGRVTDVATAVGRFATERQADLWSGVGLASTFAGGCAAADLATLRRLAGPQWTEVAQGSVFAAKARHYSGTVPPHTETAIAALAGLTVEKAAALADDVAVAERDADAGPAYEQWRQRIRTAVAASTAHGAR
;
A
#
# COMPACT_ATOMS: atom_id res chain seq x y z
N MET A 1 2.43 -21.33 21.49
CA MET A 1 2.68 -20.72 22.82
C MET A 1 3.65 -19.56 22.64
N PRO A 2 3.26 -18.31 22.94
CA PRO A 2 4.09 -17.14 22.72
C PRO A 2 5.42 -17.25 23.49
N THR A 3 6.50 -16.70 22.93
CA THR A 3 7.78 -16.62 23.65
C THR A 3 7.73 -15.44 24.61
N THR A 4 8.38 -15.54 25.78
CA THR A 4 8.42 -14.44 26.77
C THR A 4 8.98 -13.15 26.18
N LEU A 5 10.00 -13.25 25.33
CA LEU A 5 10.58 -12.14 24.58
C LEU A 5 9.63 -11.60 23.47
N GLY A 6 8.86 -12.49 22.83
CA GLY A 6 7.82 -12.13 21.86
C GLY A 6 6.71 -11.30 22.52
N SER A 7 6.16 -11.79 23.63
CA SER A 7 5.09 -11.11 24.37
C SER A 7 5.48 -9.71 24.84
N LEU A 8 6.74 -9.52 25.29
CA LEU A 8 7.28 -8.20 25.63
C LEU A 8 7.41 -7.27 24.41
N ARG A 9 7.84 -7.80 23.25
CA ARG A 9 7.93 -7.03 22.00
C ARG A 9 6.55 -6.63 21.48
N ARG A 10 5.58 -7.56 21.52
CA ARG A 10 4.19 -7.28 21.14
C ARG A 10 3.62 -6.14 21.97
N LEU A 11 3.83 -6.14 23.28
CA LEU A 11 3.36 -5.10 24.20
C LEU A 11 3.97 -3.72 23.92
N VAL A 12 5.20 -3.65 23.40
CA VAL A 12 5.90 -2.39 23.12
C VAL A 12 5.65 -1.89 21.69
N LEU A 13 5.46 -2.78 20.72
CA LEU A 13 5.49 -2.45 19.29
C LEU A 13 4.15 -2.53 18.59
N THR A 14 3.15 -3.19 19.20
CA THR A 14 1.81 -3.31 18.63
C THR A 14 0.92 -2.22 19.21
N PRO A 15 0.42 -1.27 18.40
CA PRO A 15 -0.68 -0.44 18.86
C PRO A 15 -1.90 -1.35 19.10
N PRO A 16 -2.61 -1.26 20.24
CA PRO A 16 -3.79 -2.07 20.48
C PRO A 16 -4.84 -1.84 19.37
N LEU A 17 -5.63 -2.87 19.04
CA LEU A 17 -6.64 -2.83 17.96
C LEU A 17 -7.55 -1.58 18.01
N ARG A 18 -7.88 -1.11 19.21
CA ARG A 18 -8.68 0.12 19.38
C ARG A 18 -7.99 1.37 18.82
N GLU A 19 -6.66 1.48 18.89
CA GLU A 19 -5.91 2.67 18.48
C GLU A 19 -5.89 2.90 16.97
N VAL A 20 -6.25 1.88 16.16
CA VAL A 20 -6.38 2.03 14.70
C VAL A 20 -7.80 2.24 14.22
N THR A 21 -8.80 2.21 15.11
CA THR A 21 -10.20 2.49 14.74
C THR A 21 -10.39 3.94 14.33
N PHE A 22 -11.28 4.20 13.39
CA PHE A 22 -11.56 5.54 12.89
C PHE A 22 -12.09 6.44 14.02
N GLU A 23 -12.89 5.88 14.93
CA GLU A 23 -13.36 6.57 16.14
C GLU A 23 -12.19 7.07 17.01
N ARG A 24 -11.24 6.18 17.36
CA ARG A 24 -10.09 6.58 18.20
C ARG A 24 -9.13 7.52 17.49
N ARG A 25 -9.05 7.44 16.17
CA ARG A 25 -8.27 8.36 15.35
C ARG A 25 -8.97 9.71 15.14
N GLY A 26 -10.25 9.84 15.48
CA GLY A 26 -11.04 11.04 15.23
C GLY A 26 -11.30 11.28 13.74
N PHE A 27 -11.31 10.22 12.94
CA PHE A 27 -11.50 10.34 11.49
C PHE A 27 -12.96 10.67 11.15
N PRO A 28 -13.18 11.60 10.20
CA PRO A 28 -14.53 11.97 9.81
C PRO A 28 -15.20 10.78 9.09
N GLY A 29 -16.37 10.37 9.57
CA GLY A 29 -17.13 9.24 9.02
C GLY A 29 -17.09 7.94 9.84
N ALA A 30 -16.46 7.93 11.02
CA ALA A 30 -16.37 6.73 11.88
C ALA A 30 -17.71 6.04 12.21
N SER A 31 -18.85 6.74 12.09
CA SER A 31 -20.19 6.19 12.31
C SER A 31 -20.88 5.63 11.06
N SER A 32 -20.23 5.66 9.89
CA SER A 32 -20.82 5.19 8.64
C SER A 32 -20.82 3.65 8.55
N SER A 33 -21.71 3.09 7.72
CA SER A 33 -21.69 1.66 7.42
C SER A 33 -20.51 1.23 6.53
N ALA A 34 -19.85 2.17 5.86
CA ALA A 34 -18.62 1.92 5.12
C ALA A 34 -17.42 1.78 6.06
N ALA A 35 -17.43 2.49 7.20
CA ALA A 35 -16.37 2.49 8.19
C ALA A 35 -16.09 1.08 8.71
N SER A 36 -17.11 0.27 9.03
CA SER A 36 -16.87 -1.10 9.54
C SER A 36 -16.11 -2.00 8.55
N ARG A 37 -16.29 -1.81 7.24
CA ARG A 37 -15.55 -2.57 6.21
C ARG A 37 -14.12 -2.06 6.07
N LEU A 38 -13.93 -0.74 6.03
CA LEU A 38 -12.59 -0.15 5.93
C LEU A 38 -11.77 -0.30 7.22
N GLU A 39 -12.41 -0.37 8.39
CA GLU A 39 -11.77 -0.63 9.70
C GLU A 39 -11.32 -2.08 9.88
N ALA A 40 -11.99 -3.04 9.22
CA ALA A 40 -11.56 -4.45 9.23
C ALA A 40 -10.15 -4.63 8.61
N ILE A 41 -9.75 -3.71 7.73
CA ILE A 41 -8.44 -3.74 7.05
C ILE A 41 -7.28 -3.49 8.04
N PRO A 42 -7.18 -2.35 8.74
CA PRO A 42 -6.13 -2.13 9.72
C PRO A 42 -6.17 -3.14 10.88
N GLN A 43 -7.36 -3.67 11.22
CA GLN A 43 -7.48 -4.77 12.18
C GLN A 43 -6.80 -6.06 11.69
N ALA A 44 -7.01 -6.45 10.42
CA ALA A 44 -6.35 -7.60 9.82
C ALA A 44 -4.81 -7.43 9.81
N VAL A 45 -4.32 -6.22 9.52
CA VAL A 45 -2.88 -5.90 9.61
C VAL A 45 -2.36 -6.10 11.02
N ILE A 46 -3.06 -5.60 12.06
CA ILE A 46 -2.63 -5.81 13.44
C ILE A 46 -2.63 -7.30 13.81
N CYS A 47 -3.67 -8.05 13.46
CA CYS A 47 -3.73 -9.49 13.72
C CYS A 47 -2.51 -10.22 13.11
N GLY A 48 -2.19 -9.89 11.86
CA GLY A 48 -1.00 -10.40 11.18
C GLY A 48 0.31 -10.03 11.89
N PHE A 49 0.45 -8.77 12.31
CA PHE A 49 1.61 -8.30 13.06
C PHE A 49 1.78 -9.03 14.39
N GLU A 50 0.70 -9.16 15.16
CA GLU A 50 0.70 -9.87 16.44
C GLU A 50 1.08 -11.34 16.28
N TRP A 51 0.57 -12.00 15.24
CA TRP A 51 0.96 -13.38 14.95
C TRP A 51 2.42 -13.49 14.52
N GLY A 52 2.92 -12.56 13.72
CA GLY A 52 4.31 -12.55 13.27
C GLY A 52 5.31 -12.23 14.38
N ILE A 53 5.02 -11.25 15.24
CA ILE A 53 5.97 -10.76 16.26
C ILE A 53 6.18 -11.76 17.40
N ASP A 54 5.14 -12.55 17.72
CA ASP A 54 5.13 -13.56 18.79
C ASP A 54 5.55 -14.96 18.34
N ALA A 55 5.54 -15.24 17.02
CA ALA A 55 5.67 -16.61 16.50
C ALA A 55 7.09 -17.20 16.63
N ARG A 56 7.13 -18.51 16.90
CA ARG A 56 8.37 -19.27 16.99
C ARG A 56 8.97 -19.52 15.60
N ASP A 57 8.13 -19.93 14.67
CA ASP A 57 8.50 -20.28 13.29
C ASP A 57 7.48 -19.77 12.27
N GLN A 58 7.83 -19.86 10.99
CA GLN A 58 7.00 -19.41 9.88
C GLN A 58 5.75 -20.28 9.68
N TRP A 59 5.84 -21.58 9.98
CA TRP A 59 4.74 -22.51 9.81
C TRP A 59 3.55 -22.13 10.69
N GLU A 60 3.80 -21.75 11.96
CA GLU A 60 2.77 -21.27 12.88
C GLU A 60 2.07 -20.02 12.34
N VAL A 61 2.83 -19.06 11.80
CA VAL A 61 2.28 -17.84 11.21
C VAL A 61 1.41 -18.16 10.00
N GLU A 62 1.90 -18.99 9.08
CA GLU A 62 1.17 -19.40 7.89
C GLU A 62 -0.16 -20.05 8.23
N ARG A 63 -0.19 -20.98 9.21
CA ARG A 63 -1.43 -21.63 9.64
C ARG A 63 -2.44 -20.62 10.19
N ARG A 64 -2.01 -19.65 10.99
CA ARG A 64 -2.91 -18.60 11.50
C ARG A 64 -3.42 -17.68 10.40
N LEU A 65 -2.54 -17.27 9.48
CA LEU A 65 -2.93 -16.45 8.32
C LEU A 65 -3.91 -17.17 7.39
N SER A 66 -3.83 -18.50 7.27
CA SER A 66 -4.77 -19.31 6.49
C SER A 66 -6.21 -19.29 7.03
N LEU A 67 -6.40 -18.95 8.31
CA LEU A 67 -7.71 -18.79 8.93
C LEU A 67 -8.37 -17.45 8.62
N VAL A 68 -7.61 -16.49 8.05
CA VAL A 68 -8.16 -15.21 7.63
C VAL A 68 -8.87 -15.39 6.29
N GLU A 69 -10.06 -14.80 6.20
CA GLU A 69 -10.86 -14.71 4.99
C GLU A 69 -10.01 -14.23 3.80
N ALA A 70 -10.25 -14.80 2.62
CA ALA A 70 -9.37 -14.62 1.46
C ALA A 70 -9.19 -13.15 1.08
N GLU A 71 -10.25 -12.35 1.21
CA GLU A 71 -10.24 -10.92 0.90
C GLU A 71 -9.32 -10.12 1.84
N GLN A 72 -9.29 -10.47 3.13
CA GLN A 72 -8.50 -9.79 4.16
C GLN A 72 -7.11 -10.40 4.35
N ARG A 73 -6.88 -11.62 3.84
CA ARG A 73 -5.64 -12.37 4.06
C ARG A 73 -4.39 -11.61 3.63
N GLY A 74 -4.44 -10.88 2.52
CA GLY A 74 -3.32 -10.04 2.08
C GLY A 74 -2.89 -9.01 3.13
N PHE A 75 -3.85 -8.36 3.79
CA PHE A 75 -3.57 -7.41 4.88
C PHE A 75 -3.01 -8.10 6.12
N ALA A 76 -3.43 -9.33 6.41
CA ALA A 76 -2.81 -10.11 7.48
C ALA A 76 -1.34 -10.48 7.14
N TYR A 77 -1.04 -10.82 5.88
CA TYR A 77 0.34 -11.00 5.43
C TYR A 77 1.16 -9.71 5.52
N GLU A 78 0.60 -8.55 5.18
CA GLU A 78 1.24 -7.23 5.36
C GLU A 78 1.71 -7.01 6.80
N GLY A 79 0.85 -7.29 7.78
CA GLY A 79 1.20 -7.24 9.20
C GLY A 79 2.30 -8.23 9.60
N ALA A 80 2.20 -9.48 9.14
CA ALA A 80 3.21 -10.50 9.42
C ALA A 80 4.58 -10.12 8.83
N THR A 81 4.60 -9.59 7.61
CA THR A 81 5.82 -9.08 6.95
C THR A 81 6.41 -7.92 7.74
N MET A 82 5.58 -6.99 8.21
CA MET A 82 6.01 -5.89 9.06
C MET A 82 6.71 -6.40 10.33
N ALA A 83 6.11 -7.37 11.03
CA ALA A 83 6.69 -7.97 12.23
C ALA A 83 8.04 -8.64 11.96
N PHE A 84 8.12 -9.46 10.91
CA PHE A 84 9.36 -10.12 10.51
C PHE A 84 10.45 -9.12 10.12
N THR A 85 10.08 -8.03 9.45
CA THR A 85 11.02 -6.97 9.07
C THR A 85 11.61 -6.27 10.29
N VAL A 86 10.78 -5.98 11.31
CA VAL A 86 11.25 -5.46 12.59
C VAL A 86 12.20 -6.46 13.28
N LEU A 87 11.84 -7.74 13.32
CA LEU A 87 12.69 -8.78 13.94
C LEU A 87 14.03 -8.95 13.25
N ASP A 88 14.06 -8.92 11.92
CA ASP A 88 15.27 -9.07 11.12
C ASP A 88 16.17 -7.83 11.29
N ALA A 89 15.59 -6.62 11.25
CA ALA A 89 16.30 -5.37 11.50
C ALA A 89 16.91 -5.30 12.91
N MET A 90 16.16 -5.70 13.96
CA MET A 90 16.64 -5.72 15.35
C MET A 90 17.76 -6.74 15.58
N ARG A 91 17.88 -7.77 14.73
CA ARG A 91 19.03 -8.70 14.71
C ARG A 91 20.21 -8.17 13.90
N GLY A 92 20.29 -6.85 13.72
CA GLY A 92 21.31 -6.20 12.90
C GLY A 92 21.18 -6.57 11.42
N GLY A 93 19.99 -6.90 10.93
CA GLY A 93 19.77 -7.30 9.53
C GLY A 93 20.35 -8.67 9.17
N ARG A 94 20.65 -9.52 10.16
CA ARG A 94 21.09 -10.91 9.95
C ARG A 94 19.92 -11.91 9.94
N GLY A 95 18.70 -11.43 10.18
CA GLY A 95 17.51 -12.26 10.11
C GLY A 95 17.12 -12.55 8.65
N HIS A 96 16.39 -13.64 8.47
CA HIS A 96 15.97 -14.15 7.17
C HIS A 96 14.45 -14.35 7.10
N ARG A 97 13.70 -13.96 8.14
CA ARG A 97 12.27 -14.27 8.26
C ARG A 97 11.44 -13.55 7.20
N THR A 98 11.74 -12.28 6.92
CA THR A 98 11.06 -11.54 5.84
C THR A 98 11.35 -12.20 4.50
N ARG A 99 12.61 -12.57 4.23
CA ARG A 99 12.99 -13.24 2.98
C ARG A 99 12.26 -14.58 2.81
N ASP A 100 12.30 -15.44 3.82
CA ASP A 100 11.70 -16.78 3.78
C ASP A 100 10.17 -16.72 3.63
N LEU A 101 9.53 -15.73 4.26
CA LEU A 101 8.10 -15.49 4.10
C LEU A 101 7.76 -15.11 2.65
N LEU A 102 8.53 -14.20 2.04
CA LEU A 102 8.26 -13.66 0.71
C LEU A 102 8.69 -14.57 -0.44
N LEU A 103 9.65 -15.47 -0.21
CA LEU A 103 9.96 -16.57 -1.14
C LEU A 103 9.06 -17.79 -0.94
N GLY A 104 8.31 -17.83 0.16
CA GLY A 104 7.40 -18.92 0.49
C GLY A 104 5.92 -18.47 0.47
N PRO A 105 5.16 -18.68 1.55
CA PRO A 105 3.70 -18.54 1.54
C PRO A 105 3.21 -17.09 1.42
N GLY A 106 4.07 -16.10 1.66
CA GLY A 106 3.75 -14.68 1.48
C GLY A 106 3.95 -14.17 0.04
N GLN A 107 4.51 -15.00 -0.85
CA GLN A 107 4.83 -14.61 -2.23
C GLN A 107 3.61 -14.04 -2.99
N PRO A 108 2.40 -14.64 -2.93
CA PRO A 108 1.22 -14.11 -3.64
C PRO A 108 0.78 -12.73 -3.12
N HIS A 109 1.26 -12.33 -1.95
CA HIS A 109 0.93 -11.07 -1.29
C HIS A 109 2.09 -10.06 -1.32
N ILE A 110 3.08 -10.24 -2.21
CA ILE A 110 4.31 -9.43 -2.27
C ILE A 110 4.07 -7.91 -2.34
N PHE A 111 3.02 -7.46 -3.03
CA PHE A 111 2.65 -6.05 -3.11
C PHE A 111 2.34 -5.47 -1.71
N LEU A 112 1.54 -6.21 -0.93
CA LEU A 112 1.15 -5.83 0.42
C LEU A 112 2.29 -6.04 1.42
N ALA A 113 3.10 -7.06 1.22
CA ALA A 113 4.32 -7.26 2.00
C ALA A 113 5.26 -6.05 1.94
N TYR A 114 5.48 -5.45 0.76
CA TYR A 114 6.28 -4.23 0.67
C TYR A 114 5.69 -3.08 1.49
N ILE A 115 4.37 -2.92 1.48
CA ILE A 115 3.70 -1.92 2.33
C ILE A 115 3.98 -2.20 3.81
N GLY A 116 3.94 -3.47 4.23
CA GLY A 116 4.29 -3.89 5.58
C GLY A 116 5.75 -3.60 5.96
N ILE A 117 6.69 -3.74 5.02
CA ILE A 117 8.09 -3.28 5.18
C ILE A 117 8.10 -1.76 5.44
N GLY A 118 7.27 -0.99 4.73
CA GLY A 118 7.08 0.43 4.96
C GLY A 118 6.58 0.81 6.35
N PHE A 119 5.62 0.06 6.89
CA PHE A 119 5.18 0.26 8.28
C PHE A 119 6.29 -0.04 9.29
N ALA A 120 7.16 -1.02 9.01
CA ALA A 120 8.34 -1.25 9.81
C ALA A 120 9.33 -0.06 9.72
N MET A 121 9.50 0.59 8.56
CA MET A 121 10.33 1.80 8.44
C MET A 121 9.91 2.90 9.42
N ALA A 122 8.61 3.11 9.59
CA ALA A 122 8.08 4.14 10.47
C ALA A 122 8.41 3.90 11.96
N LYS A 123 8.69 2.65 12.33
CA LYS A 123 9.01 2.23 13.70
C LYS A 123 10.51 1.98 13.94
N LEU A 124 11.30 1.87 12.88
CA LEU A 124 12.74 1.58 12.96
C LEU A 124 13.58 2.86 12.83
N PRO A 125 14.72 2.96 13.56
CA PRO A 125 15.72 3.98 13.29
C PRO A 125 16.17 3.97 11.83
N ARG A 126 16.33 5.16 11.22
CA ARG A 126 16.69 5.34 9.80
C ARG A 126 17.96 4.60 9.38
N ALA A 127 18.91 4.39 10.30
CA ALA A 127 20.13 3.64 10.02
C ALA A 127 19.85 2.16 9.66
N LEU A 128 18.77 1.57 10.17
CA LEU A 128 18.40 0.19 9.91
C LEU A 128 17.67 -0.01 8.57
N TRP A 129 17.19 1.07 7.94
CA TRP A 129 16.43 1.01 6.69
C TRP A 129 17.23 0.43 5.52
N LYS A 130 18.57 0.41 5.60
CA LYS A 130 19.43 -0.16 4.55
C LYS A 130 19.27 -1.68 4.37
N ARG A 131 18.63 -2.37 5.33
CA ARG A 131 18.56 -3.85 5.39
C ARG A 131 17.13 -4.39 5.49
N ILE A 132 16.12 -3.55 5.29
CA ILE A 132 14.71 -3.94 5.49
C ILE A 132 14.08 -4.62 4.26
N VAL A 133 14.59 -4.32 3.06
CA VAL A 133 14.14 -4.98 1.83
C VAL A 133 15.05 -6.19 1.64
N PRO A 134 14.54 -7.42 1.78
CA PRO A 134 15.34 -8.60 1.51
C PRO A 134 15.63 -8.72 0.02
N ASP A 135 16.71 -9.42 -0.30
CA ASP A 135 17.00 -9.87 -1.66
C ASP A 135 16.01 -10.99 -2.04
N LEU A 136 15.21 -10.70 -3.07
CA LEU A 136 14.19 -11.58 -3.63
C LEU A 136 14.45 -11.84 -5.12
N ASP A 137 15.72 -11.88 -5.52
CA ASP A 137 16.15 -12.18 -6.89
C ASP A 137 15.38 -13.36 -7.51
N GLY A 138 14.91 -13.16 -8.75
CA GLY A 138 14.07 -14.11 -9.48
C GLY A 138 12.57 -14.01 -9.18
N THR A 139 12.15 -13.17 -8.23
CA THR A 139 10.72 -12.92 -7.99
C THR A 139 10.18 -11.84 -8.94
N PRO A 140 9.00 -12.04 -9.55
CA PRO A 140 8.36 -11.01 -10.37
C PRO A 140 8.25 -9.67 -9.62
N TYR A 141 8.45 -8.58 -10.36
CA TYR A 141 8.37 -7.19 -9.86
C TYR A 141 9.42 -6.79 -8.82
N HIS A 142 10.31 -7.68 -8.39
CA HIS A 142 11.48 -7.29 -7.59
C HIS A 142 12.64 -6.82 -8.51
N PRO A 143 13.36 -5.74 -8.16
CA PRO A 143 13.15 -4.86 -7.02
C PRO A 143 12.25 -3.64 -7.34
N THR A 144 11.77 -3.49 -8.57
CA THR A 144 11.00 -2.33 -9.04
C THR A 144 9.83 -1.98 -8.11
N MET A 145 9.07 -2.97 -7.64
CA MET A 145 7.88 -2.74 -6.80
C MET A 145 8.21 -2.50 -5.32
N SER A 146 9.48 -2.61 -4.91
CA SER A 146 9.86 -2.34 -3.51
C SER A 146 9.68 -0.88 -3.08
N TRP A 147 9.43 0.05 -4.02
CA TRP A 147 8.98 1.42 -3.73
C TRP A 147 7.67 1.46 -2.94
N LEU A 148 6.86 0.39 -2.97
CA LEU A 148 5.70 0.26 -2.09
C LEU A 148 6.06 0.25 -0.59
N ALA A 149 7.33 0.02 -0.22
CA ALA A 149 7.78 0.25 1.15
C ALA A 149 7.85 1.74 1.51
N VAL A 150 8.26 2.61 0.58
CA VAL A 150 8.26 4.05 0.81
C VAL A 150 6.82 4.60 0.81
N ASP A 151 5.95 4.05 -0.03
CA ASP A 151 4.50 4.26 0.02
C ASP A 151 3.93 3.85 1.39
N GLY A 152 4.19 2.62 1.86
CA GLY A 152 3.74 2.17 3.18
C GLY A 152 4.26 3.05 4.32
N TYR A 153 5.49 3.54 4.23
CA TYR A 153 6.03 4.52 5.17
C TYR A 153 5.22 5.83 5.17
N GLY A 154 4.91 6.37 3.99
CA GLY A 154 4.06 7.57 3.85
C GLY A 154 2.65 7.38 4.39
N PHE A 155 2.06 6.20 4.18
CA PHE A 155 0.77 5.83 4.74
C PHE A 155 0.80 5.84 6.27
N ASP A 156 1.77 5.19 6.91
CA ASP A 156 1.87 5.13 8.38
C ASP A 156 2.00 6.54 8.98
N LEU A 157 2.83 7.40 8.36
CA LEU A 157 2.96 8.80 8.77
C LEU A 157 1.61 9.51 8.76
N ALA A 158 0.88 9.51 7.63
CA ALA A 158 -0.38 10.22 7.50
C ALA A 158 -1.49 9.63 8.39
N TYR A 159 -1.56 8.30 8.50
CA TYR A 159 -2.59 7.61 9.28
C TYR A 159 -2.43 7.87 10.80
N PHE A 160 -1.20 7.75 11.33
CA PHE A 160 -0.96 7.86 12.77
C PHE A 160 -0.63 9.29 13.23
N LYS A 161 -0.21 10.18 12.34
CA LYS A 161 0.18 11.56 12.67
C LYS A 161 -0.45 12.57 11.70
N THR A 162 -1.76 12.46 11.51
CA THR A 162 -2.57 13.25 10.56
C THR A 162 -2.33 14.75 10.64
N GLY A 163 -2.36 15.34 11.85
CA GLY A 163 -2.08 16.78 12.03
C GLY A 163 -0.75 17.23 11.44
N ARG A 164 0.30 16.41 11.56
CA ARG A 164 1.64 16.75 11.10
C ARG A 164 1.84 16.56 9.59
N TRP A 165 1.28 15.51 9.02
CA TRP A 165 1.59 15.09 7.64
C TRP A 165 0.48 15.40 6.65
N VAL A 166 -0.76 15.59 7.12
CA VAL A 166 -1.91 15.97 6.31
C VAL A 166 -2.26 17.44 6.52
N ASP A 167 -2.44 17.89 7.77
CA ASP A 167 -2.89 19.27 8.02
C ASP A 167 -1.73 20.28 7.86
N GLU A 168 -0.59 20.02 8.52
CA GLU A 168 0.63 20.83 8.37
C GLU A 168 1.43 20.51 7.10
N GLN A 169 1.09 19.43 6.39
CA GLN A 169 1.73 18.97 5.16
C GLN A 169 3.27 18.87 5.20
N ARG A 170 3.85 18.57 6.38
CA ARG A 170 5.32 18.52 6.52
C ARG A 170 5.94 17.53 5.52
N VAL A 171 7.18 17.82 5.11
CA VAL A 171 7.96 16.93 4.24
C VAL A 171 8.98 16.18 5.09
N PRO A 172 9.00 14.83 5.07
CA PRO A 172 9.97 14.07 5.85
C PRO A 172 11.38 14.21 5.26
N PRO A 173 12.46 14.03 6.05
CA PRO A 173 13.81 14.04 5.50
C PRO A 173 14.02 12.96 4.45
N SER A 174 14.51 13.36 3.27
CA SER A 174 14.80 12.45 2.14
C SER A 174 15.71 11.29 2.55
N TYR A 175 15.49 10.13 1.94
CA TYR A 175 16.29 8.92 2.12
C TYR A 175 16.62 8.33 0.73
N PRO A 176 17.87 7.91 0.46
CA PRO A 176 18.27 7.37 -0.83
C PRO A 176 17.80 5.91 -1.02
N PHE A 177 16.48 5.69 -0.99
CA PHE A 177 15.89 4.38 -1.26
C PHE A 177 16.22 3.96 -2.69
N GLN A 178 16.77 2.76 -2.88
CA GLN A 178 17.36 2.32 -4.16
C GLN A 178 18.35 3.34 -4.78
N GLY A 179 19.04 4.13 -3.95
CA GLY A 179 19.96 5.15 -4.42
C GLY A 179 19.29 6.38 -5.08
N ARG A 180 17.98 6.58 -4.90
CA ARG A 180 17.19 7.68 -5.50
C ARG A 180 16.55 8.58 -4.44
N PRO A 181 17.32 9.48 -3.80
CA PRO A 181 16.77 10.42 -2.81
C PRO A 181 15.82 11.45 -3.41
N ASP A 182 15.94 11.72 -4.71
CA ASP A 182 15.10 12.63 -5.51
C ASP A 182 13.66 12.11 -5.66
N TYR A 183 13.48 10.78 -5.74
CA TYR A 183 12.16 10.18 -5.90
C TYR A 183 11.46 9.83 -4.56
N PHE A 184 12.19 9.84 -3.45
CA PHE A 184 11.68 9.41 -2.14
C PHE A 184 10.37 10.12 -1.73
N HIS A 185 10.28 11.43 -1.91
CA HIS A 185 9.07 12.18 -1.52
C HIS A 185 7.85 11.83 -2.38
N ARG A 186 8.06 11.52 -3.67
CA ARG A 186 6.99 11.11 -4.58
C ARG A 186 6.35 9.79 -4.14
N ALA A 187 7.17 8.83 -3.74
CA ALA A 187 6.67 7.57 -3.19
C ALA A 187 6.02 7.74 -1.82
N VAL A 188 6.52 8.65 -0.96
CA VAL A 188 5.86 9.00 0.31
C VAL A 188 4.45 9.56 0.05
N ASP A 189 4.30 10.43 -0.94
CA ASP A 189 3.02 11.06 -1.27
C ASP A 189 1.99 10.05 -1.83
N GLN A 190 2.42 8.99 -2.50
CA GLN A 190 1.53 7.87 -2.85
C GLN A 190 0.92 7.23 -1.59
N GLY A 191 1.74 7.01 -0.57
CA GLY A 191 1.32 6.51 0.72
C GLY A 191 0.35 7.44 1.45
N ILE A 192 0.64 8.73 1.45
CA ILE A 192 -0.25 9.76 2.03
C ILE A 192 -1.59 9.76 1.28
N GLY A 193 -1.57 9.67 -0.05
CA GLY A 193 -2.77 9.60 -0.88
C GLY A 193 -3.65 8.40 -0.54
N ARG A 194 -3.05 7.23 -0.33
CA ARG A 194 -3.75 6.06 0.19
C ARG A 194 -4.36 6.35 1.56
N ALA A 195 -3.60 6.96 2.48
CA ALA A 195 -4.11 7.25 3.82
C ALA A 195 -5.30 8.22 3.80
N LEU A 196 -5.32 9.22 2.91
CA LEU A 196 -6.46 10.14 2.76
C LEU A 196 -7.77 9.40 2.46
N TRP A 197 -7.72 8.30 1.69
CA TRP A 197 -8.90 7.47 1.45
C TRP A 197 -9.51 6.90 2.73
N PHE A 198 -8.67 6.38 3.63
CA PHE A 198 -9.10 5.82 4.91
C PHE A 198 -9.50 6.92 5.91
N ILE A 199 -8.73 8.02 5.97
CA ILE A 199 -9.01 9.17 6.84
C ILE A 199 -10.40 9.74 6.55
N HIS A 200 -10.80 9.78 5.28
CA HIS A 200 -12.10 10.30 4.85
C HIS A 200 -13.15 9.21 4.60
N ASP A 201 -12.89 7.96 5.00
CA ASP A 201 -13.85 6.85 4.92
C ASP A 201 -14.44 6.65 3.51
N GLY A 202 -13.60 6.77 2.46
CA GLY A 202 -14.02 6.63 1.07
C GLY A 202 -14.98 7.72 0.55
N ARG A 203 -15.22 8.79 1.33
CA ARG A 203 -16.09 9.90 0.92
C ARG A 203 -15.39 10.78 -0.10
N VAL A 204 -15.72 10.55 -1.37
CA VAL A 204 -15.03 11.07 -2.55
C VAL A 204 -14.82 12.58 -2.54
N THR A 205 -15.82 13.37 -2.16
CA THR A 205 -15.71 14.84 -2.12
C THR A 205 -14.72 15.33 -1.07
N ASP A 206 -14.70 14.67 0.10
CA ASP A 206 -13.79 14.99 1.19
C ASP A 206 -12.36 14.60 0.83
N VAL A 207 -12.17 13.42 0.22
CA VAL A 207 -10.87 12.98 -0.31
C VAL A 207 -10.34 13.97 -1.34
N ALA A 208 -11.17 14.37 -2.32
CA ALA A 208 -10.77 15.31 -3.35
C ALA A 208 -10.40 16.68 -2.77
N THR A 209 -11.17 17.15 -1.78
CA THR A 209 -10.89 18.39 -1.05
C THR A 209 -9.58 18.29 -0.28
N ALA A 210 -9.30 17.16 0.37
CA ALA A 210 -8.05 16.93 1.09
C ALA A 210 -6.84 16.94 0.14
N VAL A 211 -6.92 16.23 -1.00
CA VAL A 211 -5.86 16.26 -2.02
C VAL A 211 -5.65 17.67 -2.56
N GLY A 212 -6.72 18.42 -2.83
CA GLY A 212 -6.66 19.78 -3.35
C GLY A 212 -6.02 20.81 -2.40
N ARG A 213 -5.89 20.50 -1.11
CA ARG A 213 -5.17 21.35 -0.14
C ARG A 213 -3.66 21.22 -0.25
N PHE A 214 -3.14 20.13 -0.79
CA PHE A 214 -1.70 19.94 -0.97
C PHE A 214 -1.18 20.80 -2.12
N ALA A 215 0.10 21.17 -2.05
CA ALA A 215 0.79 21.83 -3.15
C ALA A 215 0.68 21.03 -4.46
N THR A 216 0.45 21.72 -5.58
CA THR A 216 0.08 21.13 -6.87
C THR A 216 1.05 20.04 -7.34
N GLU A 217 2.35 20.22 -7.09
CA GLU A 217 3.41 19.28 -7.44
C GLU A 217 3.33 17.93 -6.69
N ARG A 218 2.61 17.87 -5.57
CA ARG A 218 2.40 16.64 -4.77
C ARG A 218 1.13 15.89 -5.17
N GLN A 219 0.17 16.59 -5.81
CA GLN A 219 -1.17 16.06 -6.04
C GLN A 219 -1.19 14.85 -6.96
N ALA A 220 -0.28 14.77 -7.94
CA ALA A 220 -0.21 13.63 -8.86
C ALA A 220 0.03 12.31 -8.12
N ASP A 221 1.01 12.29 -7.22
CA ASP A 221 1.35 11.10 -6.42
C ASP A 221 0.26 10.80 -5.38
N LEU A 222 -0.36 11.82 -4.77
CA LEU A 222 -1.52 11.64 -3.89
C LEU A 222 -2.70 10.99 -4.62
N TRP A 223 -3.04 11.45 -5.83
CA TRP A 223 -4.12 10.89 -6.64
C TRP A 223 -3.86 9.43 -7.05
N SER A 224 -2.60 9.09 -7.35
CA SER A 224 -2.18 7.70 -7.56
C SER A 224 -2.46 6.84 -6.33
N GLY A 225 -2.12 7.33 -5.12
CA GLY A 225 -2.43 6.65 -3.88
C GLY A 225 -3.93 6.45 -3.64
N VAL A 226 -4.74 7.50 -3.90
CA VAL A 226 -6.20 7.44 -3.80
C VAL A 226 -6.80 6.40 -4.75
N GLY A 227 -6.32 6.34 -5.99
CA GLY A 227 -6.75 5.33 -6.98
C GLY A 227 -6.44 3.90 -6.54
N LEU A 228 -5.26 3.69 -5.96
CA LEU A 228 -4.87 2.39 -5.40
C LEU A 228 -5.78 1.99 -4.23
N ALA A 229 -5.93 2.87 -3.23
CA ALA A 229 -6.75 2.57 -2.05
C ALA A 229 -8.22 2.32 -2.39
N SER A 230 -8.83 3.20 -3.19
CA SER A 230 -10.23 3.06 -3.61
C SER A 230 -10.52 1.77 -4.38
N THR A 231 -9.53 1.24 -5.12
CA THR A 231 -9.67 -0.01 -5.87
C THR A 231 -9.37 -1.26 -5.03
N PHE A 232 -8.34 -1.20 -4.20
CA PHE A 232 -7.90 -2.36 -3.41
C PHE A 232 -8.79 -2.60 -2.18
N ALA A 233 -9.12 -1.51 -1.47
CA ALA A 233 -9.89 -1.52 -0.23
C ALA A 233 -11.40 -1.32 -0.45
N GLY A 234 -11.80 -0.73 -1.59
CA GLY A 234 -13.20 -0.35 -1.82
C GLY A 234 -13.63 0.80 -0.91
N GLY A 235 -14.91 0.83 -0.53
CA GLY A 235 -15.44 1.81 0.44
C GLY A 235 -16.53 2.75 -0.10
N CYS A 236 -16.79 2.77 -1.41
CA CYS A 236 -17.87 3.56 -2.00
C CYS A 236 -18.50 2.87 -3.22
N ALA A 237 -19.58 3.45 -3.76
CA ALA A 237 -20.30 2.91 -4.90
C ALA A 237 -19.68 3.33 -6.25
N ALA A 238 -20.06 2.65 -7.33
CA ALA A 238 -19.59 2.94 -8.69
C ALA A 238 -19.81 4.40 -9.11
N ALA A 239 -20.95 5.00 -8.72
CA ALA A 239 -21.26 6.40 -9.02
C ALA A 239 -20.30 7.38 -8.33
N ASP A 240 -19.88 7.06 -7.11
CA ASP A 240 -18.89 7.84 -6.37
C ASP A 240 -17.51 7.72 -7.03
N LEU A 241 -17.13 6.53 -7.48
CA LEU A 241 -15.88 6.30 -8.21
C LEU A 241 -15.83 7.06 -9.55
N ALA A 242 -16.95 7.15 -10.27
CA ALA A 242 -17.04 7.99 -11.46
C ALA A 242 -16.88 9.48 -11.12
N THR A 243 -17.42 9.92 -9.97
CA THR A 243 -17.22 11.27 -9.45
C THR A 243 -15.76 11.51 -9.05
N LEU A 244 -15.10 10.53 -8.44
CA LEU A 244 -13.68 10.60 -8.06
C LEU A 244 -12.80 10.84 -9.29
N ARG A 245 -13.03 10.07 -10.37
CA ARG A 245 -12.34 10.26 -11.65
C ARG A 245 -12.53 11.66 -12.22
N ARG A 246 -13.75 12.20 -12.15
CA ARG A 246 -14.06 13.56 -12.61
C ARG A 246 -13.37 14.64 -11.76
N LEU A 247 -13.40 14.49 -10.43
CA LEU A 247 -12.78 15.44 -9.49
C LEU A 247 -11.25 15.44 -9.58
N ALA A 248 -10.65 14.31 -9.93
CA ALA A 248 -9.21 14.22 -10.20
C ALA A 248 -8.79 15.06 -11.43
N GLY A 249 -9.72 15.46 -12.30
CA GLY A 249 -9.46 16.42 -13.38
C GLY A 249 -8.28 15.99 -14.27
N PRO A 250 -7.29 16.85 -14.53
CA PRO A 250 -6.09 16.51 -15.31
C PRO A 250 -5.30 15.31 -14.75
N GLN A 251 -5.38 15.06 -13.44
CA GLN A 251 -4.69 13.97 -12.75
C GLN A 251 -5.46 12.63 -12.79
N TRP A 252 -6.56 12.51 -13.55
CA TRP A 252 -7.34 11.26 -13.61
C TRP A 252 -6.51 10.04 -14.03
N THR A 253 -5.47 10.22 -14.85
CA THR A 253 -4.58 9.13 -15.25
C THR A 253 -3.74 8.61 -14.09
N GLU A 254 -3.41 9.44 -13.10
CA GLU A 254 -2.75 9.01 -11.86
C GLU A 254 -3.67 8.09 -11.05
N VAL A 255 -4.94 8.48 -10.90
CA VAL A 255 -5.96 7.65 -10.23
C VAL A 255 -6.11 6.30 -10.94
N ALA A 256 -6.19 6.33 -12.27
CA ALA A 256 -6.31 5.10 -13.06
C ALA A 256 -5.06 4.21 -12.94
N GLN A 257 -3.87 4.79 -12.90
CA GLN A 257 -2.62 4.03 -12.68
C GLN A 257 -2.61 3.34 -11.32
N GLY A 258 -2.97 4.07 -10.24
CA GLY A 258 -3.10 3.47 -8.92
C GLY A 258 -4.10 2.31 -8.90
N SER A 259 -5.23 2.49 -9.60
CA SER A 259 -6.25 1.46 -9.77
C SER A 259 -5.71 0.21 -10.50
N VAL A 260 -4.91 0.38 -11.55
CA VAL A 260 -4.25 -0.73 -12.27
C VAL A 260 -3.33 -1.53 -11.35
N PHE A 261 -2.51 -0.87 -10.51
CA PHE A 261 -1.66 -1.59 -9.55
C PHE A 261 -2.49 -2.34 -8.50
N ALA A 262 -3.59 -1.77 -8.01
CA ALA A 262 -4.49 -2.45 -7.10
C ALA A 262 -5.14 -3.70 -7.73
N ALA A 263 -5.65 -3.58 -8.97
CA ALA A 263 -6.20 -4.70 -9.72
C ALA A 263 -5.14 -5.79 -9.97
N LYS A 264 -3.92 -5.38 -10.33
CA LYS A 264 -2.79 -6.29 -10.49
C LYS A 264 -2.48 -7.05 -9.21
N ALA A 265 -2.43 -6.38 -8.06
CA ALA A 265 -2.16 -7.02 -6.77
C ALA A 265 -3.25 -8.05 -6.39
N ARG A 266 -4.53 -7.69 -6.59
CA ARG A 266 -5.66 -8.62 -6.36
C ARG A 266 -5.60 -9.84 -7.28
N HIS A 267 -5.40 -9.62 -8.58
CA HIS A 267 -5.22 -10.69 -9.55
C HIS A 267 -4.04 -11.61 -9.18
N TYR A 268 -2.89 -11.02 -8.84
CA TYR A 268 -1.69 -11.77 -8.48
C TYR A 268 -1.86 -12.64 -7.22
N SER A 269 -2.59 -12.13 -6.22
CA SER A 269 -2.92 -12.89 -5.01
C SER A 269 -4.00 -13.97 -5.21
N GLY A 270 -4.63 -14.04 -6.38
CA GLY A 270 -5.69 -15.01 -6.70
C GLY A 270 -7.03 -14.72 -6.02
N THR A 271 -7.24 -13.53 -5.44
CA THR A 271 -8.52 -13.13 -4.85
C THR A 271 -8.93 -11.75 -5.37
N VAL A 272 -10.03 -11.70 -6.12
CA VAL A 272 -10.57 -10.48 -6.73
C VAL A 272 -11.97 -10.20 -6.16
N PRO A 273 -12.10 -9.26 -5.21
CA PRO A 273 -13.40 -8.86 -4.69
C PRO A 273 -14.25 -8.09 -5.72
N PRO A 274 -15.59 -8.14 -5.67
CA PRO A 274 -16.47 -7.43 -6.60
C PRO A 274 -16.24 -5.90 -6.64
N HIS A 275 -15.84 -5.28 -5.53
CA HIS A 275 -15.55 -3.85 -5.52
C HIS A 275 -14.30 -3.50 -6.31
N THR A 276 -13.32 -4.41 -6.42
CA THR A 276 -12.12 -4.21 -7.24
C THR A 276 -12.49 -4.15 -8.71
N GLU A 277 -13.34 -5.07 -9.19
CA GLU A 277 -13.86 -5.05 -10.58
C GLU A 277 -14.63 -3.76 -10.87
N THR A 278 -15.50 -3.37 -9.93
CA THR A 278 -16.27 -2.13 -10.03
C THR A 278 -15.37 -0.89 -10.12
N ALA A 279 -14.33 -0.83 -9.29
CA ALA A 279 -13.41 0.30 -9.23
C ALA A 279 -12.52 0.42 -10.47
N ILE A 280 -11.92 -0.68 -10.93
CA ILE A 280 -11.05 -0.64 -12.13
C ILE A 280 -11.85 -0.26 -13.38
N ALA A 281 -13.10 -0.72 -13.50
CA ALA A 281 -13.99 -0.34 -14.57
C ALA A 281 -14.32 1.17 -14.53
N ALA A 282 -14.68 1.70 -13.36
CA ALA A 282 -15.03 3.12 -13.21
C ALA A 282 -13.81 4.06 -13.42
N LEU A 283 -12.67 3.71 -12.84
CA LEU A 283 -11.49 4.60 -12.77
C LEU A 283 -10.60 4.50 -14.01
N ALA A 284 -10.42 3.30 -14.58
CA ALA A 284 -9.53 3.08 -15.71
C ALA A 284 -10.24 2.61 -16.99
N GLY A 285 -11.50 2.17 -16.91
CA GLY A 285 -12.22 1.60 -18.06
C GLY A 285 -11.69 0.23 -18.49
N LEU A 286 -11.09 -0.53 -17.57
CA LEU A 286 -10.48 -1.83 -17.82
C LEU A 286 -11.18 -2.92 -17.00
N THR A 287 -11.04 -4.18 -17.43
CA THR A 287 -11.29 -5.35 -16.56
C THR A 287 -10.05 -5.62 -15.71
N VAL A 288 -10.19 -6.45 -14.67
CA VAL A 288 -9.06 -6.84 -13.82
C VAL A 288 -7.98 -7.57 -14.62
N GLU A 289 -8.36 -8.46 -15.54
CA GLU A 289 -7.44 -9.23 -16.39
C GLU A 289 -6.68 -8.30 -17.33
N LYS A 290 -7.37 -7.34 -17.98
CA LYS A 290 -6.73 -6.35 -18.86
C LYS A 290 -5.79 -5.43 -18.10
N ALA A 291 -6.16 -5.03 -16.88
CA ALA A 291 -5.29 -4.22 -16.02
C ALA A 291 -4.06 -5.01 -15.58
N ALA A 292 -4.24 -6.29 -15.21
CA ALA A 292 -3.13 -7.15 -14.81
C ALA A 292 -2.16 -7.42 -15.96
N ALA A 293 -2.68 -7.73 -17.16
CA ALA A 293 -1.87 -7.90 -18.36
C ALA A 293 -1.14 -6.61 -18.75
N LEU A 294 -1.84 -5.46 -18.74
CA LEU A 294 -1.22 -4.16 -19.02
C LEU A 294 -0.05 -3.88 -18.07
N ALA A 295 -0.22 -4.14 -16.78
CA ALA A 295 0.84 -3.94 -15.81
C ALA A 295 2.07 -4.81 -16.10
N ASP A 296 1.88 -6.05 -16.59
CA ASP A 296 2.98 -6.93 -16.98
C ASP A 296 3.67 -6.49 -18.27
N ASP A 297 2.88 -6.17 -19.30
CA ASP A 297 3.37 -5.82 -20.64
C ASP A 297 4.27 -4.58 -20.64
N VAL A 298 3.99 -3.65 -19.73
CA VAL A 298 4.72 -2.37 -19.64
C VAL A 298 5.67 -2.29 -18.45
N ALA A 299 5.89 -3.40 -17.73
CA ALA A 299 6.83 -3.48 -16.63
C ALA A 299 8.24 -3.09 -17.09
N VAL A 300 8.98 -2.41 -16.21
CA VAL A 300 10.34 -1.94 -16.48
C VAL A 300 11.30 -2.63 -15.50
N ALA A 301 12.29 -3.33 -16.03
CA ALA A 301 13.37 -3.88 -15.21
C ALA A 301 14.35 -2.77 -14.83
N GLU A 302 14.92 -2.83 -13.62
CA GLU A 302 15.92 -1.84 -13.15
C GLU A 302 17.11 -1.68 -14.08
N ARG A 303 17.50 -2.74 -14.79
CA ARG A 303 18.66 -2.72 -15.71
C ARG A 303 18.41 -1.87 -16.97
N ASP A 304 17.15 -1.61 -17.29
CA ASP A 304 16.72 -0.92 -18.52
C ASP A 304 16.28 0.53 -18.25
N ALA A 305 16.63 1.07 -17.08
CA ALA A 305 16.15 2.37 -16.61
C ALA A 305 17.06 3.53 -17.06
N ASP A 306 16.77 4.11 -18.23
CA ASP A 306 17.66 5.10 -18.88
C ASP A 306 17.57 6.54 -18.31
N ALA A 307 16.51 6.92 -17.57
CA ALA A 307 16.31 8.31 -17.10
C ALA A 307 15.42 8.49 -15.84
N GLY A 308 15.51 7.60 -14.85
CA GLY A 308 14.75 7.70 -13.59
C GLY A 308 14.53 6.35 -12.92
N PRO A 309 13.87 6.27 -11.75
CA PRO A 309 13.53 4.98 -11.14
C PRO A 309 12.67 4.14 -12.09
N ALA A 310 12.97 2.84 -12.24
CA ALA A 310 12.18 1.95 -13.11
C ALA A 310 10.70 1.92 -12.71
N TYR A 311 10.43 2.08 -11.41
CA TYR A 311 9.07 2.18 -10.87
C TYR A 311 8.29 3.38 -11.42
N GLU A 312 8.92 4.56 -11.54
CA GLU A 312 8.25 5.73 -12.11
C GLU A 312 8.00 5.56 -13.61
N GLN A 313 8.96 4.97 -14.33
CA GLN A 313 8.79 4.66 -15.75
C GLN A 313 7.63 3.68 -15.97
N TRP A 314 7.50 2.67 -15.11
CA TRP A 314 6.38 1.73 -15.15
C TRP A 314 5.04 2.44 -14.93
N ARG A 315 4.95 3.30 -13.90
CA ARG A 315 3.76 4.14 -13.66
C ARG A 315 3.41 5.01 -14.87
N GLN A 316 4.40 5.67 -15.47
CA GLN A 316 4.21 6.50 -16.66
C GLN A 316 3.69 5.69 -17.85
N ARG A 317 4.27 4.54 -18.14
CA ARG A 317 3.81 3.67 -19.24
C ARG A 317 2.36 3.22 -19.05
N ILE A 318 1.95 2.87 -17.83
CA ILE A 318 0.54 2.56 -17.52
C ILE A 318 -0.36 3.77 -17.81
N ARG A 319 0.00 4.97 -17.34
CA ARG A 319 -0.79 6.19 -17.59
C ARG A 319 -0.98 6.47 -19.07
N THR A 320 0.10 6.38 -19.84
CA THR A 320 0.07 6.57 -21.30
C THR A 320 -0.85 5.55 -21.97
N ALA A 321 -0.76 4.27 -21.61
CA ALA A 321 -1.59 3.21 -22.19
C ALA A 321 -3.08 3.36 -21.86
N VAL A 322 -3.42 3.72 -20.62
CA VAL A 322 -4.81 3.97 -20.20
C VAL A 322 -5.40 5.19 -20.91
N ALA A 323 -4.62 6.27 -21.05
CA ALA A 323 -5.04 7.45 -21.80
C ALA A 323 -5.32 7.13 -23.28
N ALA A 324 -4.43 6.36 -23.92
CA ALA A 324 -4.59 5.94 -25.32
C ALA A 324 -5.82 5.06 -25.55
N SER A 325 -6.11 4.15 -24.60
CA SER A 325 -7.28 3.25 -24.68
C SER A 325 -8.60 4.02 -24.56
N THR A 326 -8.65 5.04 -23.69
CA THR A 326 -9.84 5.89 -23.51
C THR A 326 -10.12 6.74 -24.76
N ALA A 327 -9.07 7.24 -25.43
CA ALA A 327 -9.21 8.03 -26.65
C ALA A 327 -9.75 7.22 -27.84
N HIS A 328 -9.48 5.91 -27.91
CA HIS A 328 -9.99 5.03 -28.96
C HIS A 328 -11.46 4.61 -28.75
N GLY A 329 -11.94 4.53 -27.50
CA GLY A 329 -13.34 4.19 -27.20
C GLY A 329 -14.33 5.35 -27.35
N ALA A 330 -13.85 6.58 -27.52
CA ALA A 330 -14.68 7.79 -27.71
C ALA A 330 -14.84 8.20 -29.19
N ARG A 331 -14.26 7.44 -30.12
CA ARG A 331 -14.41 7.58 -31.58
C ARG A 331 -15.32 6.49 -32.12
#